data_AF-A0A7C2C3V3-F1
#
_entry.id   AF-A0A7C2C3V3-F1
#
_cell.length_a   1.000
_cell.length_b   1.000
_cell.length_c   1.000
_cell.angle_alpha   90.00
_cell.angle_beta   90.00
_cell.angle_gamma   90.00
#
_symmetry.space_group_name_H-M   'P 1'
#
loop_
_entity.id
_entity.type
_entity.pdbx_description
1 polymer ?
#
loop_
_entity_poly.entity_id
_entity_poly.type
_entity_poly.pdbx_seq_one_letter_code
_entity_poly.pdbx_strand_id
1 'polypeptide(L)'
;MGESAGNGAATRSERHSYTPLELFFLGRLERFLRLRRQHRVDELPPELIKLLDKAILSTYRDCLQLGVGEEARRILRRELGQSSTSSGYSQS
;
A
#
# COMPACT_ATOMS: atom_id res chain seq x y z
N MET A 1 -12.41 -18.62 42.28
CA MET A 1 -11.42 -19.47 41.58
C MET A 1 -12.07 -19.93 40.29
N GLY A 2 -11.77 -19.26 39.19
CA GLY A 2 -12.18 -19.64 37.84
C GLY A 2 -10.94 -19.50 36.97
N GLU A 3 -10.57 -20.59 36.31
CA GLU A 3 -9.25 -20.85 35.77
C GLU A 3 -8.92 -19.97 34.56
N SER A 4 -7.66 -19.56 34.55
CA SER A 4 -6.96 -18.94 33.44
C SER A 4 -6.77 -19.95 32.31
N ALA A 5 -7.22 -19.64 31.09
CA ALA A 5 -6.58 -20.10 29.85
C ALA A 5 -7.16 -19.36 28.64
N GLY A 6 -6.33 -18.56 27.98
CA GLY A 6 -6.68 -17.91 26.73
C GLY A 6 -5.58 -16.99 26.19
N ASN A 7 -4.33 -17.35 26.42
CA ASN A 7 -3.18 -16.73 25.78
C ASN A 7 -3.23 -17.04 24.26
N GLY A 8 -3.68 -16.07 23.48
CA GLY A 8 -3.59 -16.04 22.02
C GLY A 8 -2.49 -15.09 21.53
N ALA A 9 -1.35 -15.02 22.22
CA ALA A 9 -0.14 -14.43 21.68
C ALA A 9 0.42 -15.33 20.57
N ALA A 10 -0.03 -15.13 19.33
CA ALA A 10 0.74 -15.42 18.12
C ALA A 10 -0.07 -15.05 16.86
N THR A 11 0.06 -13.82 16.36
CA THR A 11 0.40 -13.72 14.94
C THR A 11 1.86 -13.32 14.89
N ARG A 12 2.66 -14.35 15.16
CA ARG A 12 3.98 -14.57 14.57
C ARG A 12 4.13 -13.66 13.36
N SER A 13 5.18 -12.84 13.33
CA SER A 13 5.75 -12.39 12.07
C SER A 13 6.14 -13.63 11.28
N GLU A 14 5.15 -14.28 10.66
CA GLU A 14 5.36 -15.23 9.60
C GLU A 14 6.03 -14.39 8.53
N ARG A 15 7.30 -14.66 8.30
CA ARG A 15 7.99 -14.20 7.10
C ARG A 15 7.23 -14.80 5.92
N HIS A 16 6.12 -14.15 5.55
CA HIS A 16 5.30 -14.52 4.42
C HIS A 16 6.22 -14.45 3.22
N SER A 17 6.62 -15.63 2.76
CA SER A 17 7.41 -15.77 1.56
C SER A 17 6.43 -15.63 0.41
N TYR A 18 6.41 -14.46 -0.21
CA TYR A 18 5.53 -14.19 -1.33
C TYR A 18 5.94 -15.01 -2.54
N THR A 19 4.96 -15.52 -3.27
CA THR A 19 5.22 -16.13 -4.58
C THR A 19 5.70 -15.07 -5.58
N PRO A 20 6.41 -15.45 -6.67
CA PRO A 20 6.81 -14.49 -7.69
C PRO A 20 5.63 -13.69 -8.28
N LEU A 21 4.45 -14.31 -8.37
CA LEU A 21 3.23 -13.67 -8.85
C LEU A 21 2.73 -12.61 -7.86
N GLU A 22 2.68 -12.93 -6.58
CA GLU A 22 2.31 -11.99 -5.52
C GLU A 22 3.26 -10.80 -5.48
N LEU A 23 4.57 -11.05 -5.54
CA LEU A 23 5.59 -9.99 -5.61
C LEU A 23 5.40 -9.09 -6.83
N PHE A 24 5.05 -9.66 -7.98
CA PHE A 24 4.78 -8.89 -9.19
C PHE A 24 3.62 -7.91 -8.99
N PHE A 25 2.49 -8.36 -8.46
CA PHE A 25 1.33 -7.49 -8.24
C PHE A 25 1.57 -6.46 -7.13
N LEU A 26 2.25 -6.83 -6.05
CA LEU A 26 2.62 -5.90 -4.97
C LEU A 26 3.58 -4.82 -5.46
N GLY A 27 4.63 -5.19 -6.20
CA GLY A 27 5.58 -4.24 -6.78
C GLY A 27 4.93 -3.34 -7.84
N ARG A 28 4.01 -3.89 -8.64
CA ARG A 28 3.23 -3.11 -9.61
C ARG A 28 2.32 -2.09 -8.93
N LEU A 29 1.63 -2.49 -7.86
CA LEU A 29 0.77 -1.61 -7.07
C LEU A 29 1.59 -0.46 -6.48
N GLU A 30 2.73 -0.76 -5.87
CA GLU A 30 3.64 0.25 -5.33
C GLU A 30 4.10 1.23 -6.40
N ARG A 31 4.50 0.75 -7.57
CA ARG A 31 4.94 1.61 -8.68
C ARG A 31 3.85 2.59 -9.10
N PHE A 32 2.60 2.14 -9.24
CA PHE A 32 1.51 3.02 -9.63
C PHE A 32 1.18 4.06 -8.56
N LEU A 33 1.22 3.68 -7.28
CA LEU A 33 1.00 4.60 -6.18
C LEU A 33 2.11 5.65 -6.09
N ARG A 34 3.38 5.26 -6.28
CA ARG A 34 4.49 6.21 -6.36
C ARG A 34 4.32 7.18 -7.51
N LEU A 35 3.93 6.70 -8.69
CA LEU A 35 3.66 7.55 -9.86
C LEU A 35 2.53 8.54 -9.58
N ARG A 36 1.46 8.07 -8.92
CA ARG A 36 0.31 8.90 -8.54
C ARG A 36 0.66 9.97 -7.51
N ARG A 37 1.61 9.67 -6.62
CA ARG A 37 2.14 10.62 -5.64
C ARG A 37 3.09 11.64 -6.25
N GLN A 38 3.93 11.21 -7.19
CA GLN A 38 4.95 12.06 -7.84
C GLN A 38 4.31 13.13 -8.72
N HIS A 39 3.27 12.76 -9.49
CA HIS A 39 2.60 13.70 -10.36
C HIS A 39 1.44 14.39 -9.64
N ARG A 40 1.54 15.72 -9.50
CA ARG A 40 0.38 16.53 -9.14
C ARG A 40 -0.69 16.43 -10.22
N VAL A 41 -1.93 16.73 -9.83
CA VAL A 41 -3.11 16.67 -10.72
C VAL A 41 -2.93 17.54 -11.97
N ASP A 42 -2.08 18.55 -11.91
CA ASP A 42 -1.87 19.53 -12.97
C ASP A 42 -0.68 19.21 -13.90
N GLU A 43 0.12 18.18 -13.59
CA GLU A 43 1.31 17.81 -14.39
C GLU A 43 1.00 16.77 -15.47
N LEU A 44 -0.09 16.02 -15.31
CA LEU A 44 -0.52 15.00 -16.25
C LEU A 44 -1.90 15.36 -16.84
N PRO A 45 -2.15 15.03 -18.11
CA PRO A 45 -3.48 15.04 -18.67
C PRO A 45 -4.49 14.33 -17.74
N PRO A 46 -5.68 14.91 -17.49
CA PRO A 46 -6.70 14.31 -16.63
C PRO A 46 -7.07 12.87 -17.01
N GLU A 47 -6.98 12.52 -18.29
CA GLU A 47 -7.22 11.18 -18.82
C GLU A 47 -6.18 10.18 -18.32
N LEU A 48 -4.91 10.57 -18.28
CA LEU A 48 -3.83 9.71 -17.78
C LEU A 48 -3.95 9.49 -16.28
N ILE A 49 -4.38 10.51 -15.54
CA ILE A 49 -4.69 10.39 -14.12
C ILE A 49 -5.81 9.36 -13.89
N LYS A 50 -6.90 9.44 -14.64
CA LYS A 50 -8.01 8.47 -14.55
C LYS A 50 -7.54 7.05 -14.88
N LEU A 51 -6.72 6.89 -15.91
CA LEU A 51 -6.14 5.59 -16.27
C LEU A 51 -5.26 5.03 -15.15
N LEU A 52 -4.44 5.88 -14.52
CA LEU A 52 -3.61 5.49 -13.38
C LEU A 52 -4.46 5.05 -12.18
N ASP A 53 -5.51 5.80 -11.84
CA ASP A 53 -6.43 5.44 -10.75
C ASP A 53 -7.12 4.09 -11.02
N LYS A 54 -7.52 3.84 -12.28
CA LYS A 54 -8.08 2.53 -12.67
C LYS A 54 -7.05 1.41 -12.58
N ALA A 55 -5.81 1.65 -13.00
CA ALA A 55 -4.73 0.68 -12.90
C ALA A 55 -4.42 0.32 -11.44
N ILE A 56 -4.40 1.31 -10.54
CA ILE A 56 -4.25 1.10 -9.09
C ILE A 56 -5.40 0.24 -8.56
N LEU A 57 -6.65 0.59 -8.88
CA LEU A 57 -7.82 -0.14 -8.41
C LEU A 57 -7.84 -1.60 -8.90
N SER A 58 -7.52 -1.84 -10.17
CA SER A 58 -7.44 -3.20 -10.73
C SER A 58 -6.36 -4.01 -10.01
N THR A 59 -5.14 -3.47 -9.94
CA THR A 59 -4.00 -4.15 -9.32
C THR A 59 -4.26 -4.45 -7.83
N TYR A 60 -4.93 -3.54 -7.12
CA TYR A 60 -5.32 -3.77 -5.74
C TYR A 60 -6.30 -4.95 -5.61
N ARG A 61 -7.29 -5.07 -6.52
CA ARG A 61 -8.20 -6.22 -6.55
C ARG A 61 -7.48 -7.52 -6.84
N ASP A 62 -6.50 -7.50 -7.75
CA ASP A 62 -5.66 -8.67 -8.04
C ASP A 62 -4.89 -9.10 -6.77
N CYS A 63 -4.34 -8.15 -6.01
CA CYS A 63 -3.72 -8.43 -4.71
C CYS A 63 -4.70 -9.04 -3.69
N LEU A 64 -5.97 -8.60 -3.68
CA LEU A 64 -6.99 -9.21 -2.81
C LEU A 64 -7.29 -10.65 -3.22
N GLN A 65 -7.41 -10.91 -4.52
CA GLN A 65 -7.66 -12.25 -5.05
C GLN A 65 -6.50 -13.22 -4.78
N LEU A 66 -5.27 -12.73 -4.78
CA LEU A 66 -4.06 -13.50 -4.45
C LEU A 66 -3.84 -13.66 -2.93
N GLY A 67 -4.73 -13.14 -2.08
CA GLY A 67 -4.59 -13.24 -0.62
C GLY A 67 -3.58 -12.28 0.02
N VAL A 68 -2.90 -11.44 -0.76
CA VAL A 68 -1.89 -10.47 -0.28
C VAL A 68 -2.48 -9.09 0.03
N GLY A 69 -3.76 -9.06 0.39
CA GLY A 69 -4.51 -7.84 0.67
C GLY A 69 -4.01 -7.05 1.87
N GLU A 70 -3.39 -7.69 2.86
CA GLU A 70 -2.79 -6.98 4.01
C GLU A 70 -1.55 -6.17 3.60
N GLU A 71 -0.66 -6.77 2.83
CA GLU A 71 0.53 -6.10 2.31
C GLU A 71 0.13 -4.97 1.37
N ALA A 72 -0.81 -5.22 0.46
CA ALA A 72 -1.33 -4.20 -0.45
C ALA A 72 -1.91 -2.98 0.31
N ARG A 73 -2.65 -3.21 1.41
CA ARG A 73 -3.14 -2.13 2.29
C ARG A 73 -2.01 -1.39 3.00
N ARG A 74 -0.93 -2.08 3.37
CA ARG A 74 0.26 -1.45 3.97
C ARG A 74 0.96 -0.54 2.97
N ILE A 75 1.13 -0.98 1.73
CA ILE A 75 1.66 -0.17 0.63
C ILE A 75 0.77 1.06 0.39
N LEU A 76 -0.55 0.90 0.32
CA LEU A 76 -1.50 2.01 0.18
C LEU A 76 -1.33 3.06 1.29
N ARG A 77 -1.30 2.63 2.56
CA ARG A 77 -1.11 3.54 3.69
C ARG A 77 0.24 4.25 3.63
N ARG A 78 1.30 3.54 3.23
CA ARG A 78 2.64 4.12 3.10
C ARG A 78 2.68 5.19 2.01
N GLU A 79 2.16 4.91 0.83
CA GLU A 79 2.28 5.84 -0.30
C GLU A 79 1.26 6.98 -0.24
N LEU A 80 0.04 6.75 0.27
CA LEU A 80 -1.01 7.78 0.36
C LEU A 80 -0.97 8.58 1.68
N GLY A 81 -0.43 8.00 2.76
CA GLY A 81 -0.35 8.63 4.08
C GLY A 81 0.85 9.57 4.28
N GLN A 82 1.79 9.64 3.33
CA GLN A 82 2.99 10.49 3.42
C GLN A 82 2.78 11.94 2.94
N SER A 83 1.55 12.43 2.86
CA SER A 83 1.26 13.77 2.33
C SER A 83 1.56 14.94 3.28
N SER A 84 2.20 14.73 4.44
CA SER A 84 2.31 15.78 5.48
C SER A 84 3.58 15.76 6.33
N THR A 85 4.80 15.75 5.78
CA THR A 85 5.99 16.21 6.55
C THR A 85 7.09 16.79 5.66
N SER A 86 6.93 18.05 5.23
CA SER A 86 8.08 18.93 4.97
C SER A 86 7.67 20.38 5.23
N SER A 87 7.44 20.72 6.49
CA SER A 87 7.45 22.11 6.95
C SER A 87 8.40 22.20 8.13
N GLY A 88 9.68 22.38 7.82
CA GLY A 88 10.72 22.75 8.77
C GLY A 88 11.23 24.12 8.38
N TYR A 89 10.41 25.15 8.60
CA TYR A 89 10.88 26.54 8.65
C TYR A 89 11.86 26.64 9.82
N SER A 90 13.16 26.76 9.52
CA SER A 90 14.17 27.11 10.51
C SER A 90 14.20 28.64 10.64
N GLN A 91 13.85 29.10 11.83
CA GLN A 91 13.78 30.50 12.26
C GLN A 91 15.08 31.28 12.05
N SER A 92 14.93 32.59 11.82
CA SER A 92 15.91 33.64 12.14
C SER A 92 15.15 34.83 12.69
#